data_AF-A0A6V7HT50-F1
#
_entry.id   AF-A0A6V7HT50-F1
#
_cell.length_a   1.000
_cell.length_b   1.000
_cell.length_c   1.000
_cell.angle_alpha   90.00
_cell.angle_beta   90.00
_cell.angle_gamma   90.00
#
_symmetry.space_group_name_H-M   'P 1'
#
loop_
_entity.id
_entity.type
_entity.pdbx_description
1 polymer ?
#
loop_
_entity_poly.entity_id
_entity_poly.type
_entity_poly.pdbx_seq_one_letter_code
_entity_poly.pdbx_strand_id
1 'polypeptide(L)'
;DVVLPQLMEWVRFHFPSRELAAMKILSRKTIGADLESINYWESVFACALHGKLDVVRALLLQHSKADNRGFVAAESVLKTMPVYNVYGGYSVNEFTMRWKYWQLDLNSSIECKTFAVDDNLEKLMKLVVGDEATLWELGKYTEAWYELLAAKLFYSTPCCKQPELARHANTVAEKWQARRNLDSIILSLMESDLHQ
;
A
#
# COMPACT_ATOMS: atom_id res chain seq x y z
N ASP A 1 5.24 16.24 -13.76
CA ASP A 1 3.95 15.53 -13.59
C ASP A 1 3.91 14.73 -12.30
N VAL A 2 2.75 14.17 -11.96
CA VAL A 2 2.61 13.19 -10.86
C VAL A 2 3.28 11.89 -11.28
N VAL A 3 4.13 11.32 -10.43
CA VAL A 3 5.03 10.19 -10.77
C VAL A 3 4.64 8.86 -10.14
N LEU A 4 3.72 8.89 -9.17
CA LEU A 4 3.33 7.68 -8.43
C LEU A 4 2.74 6.57 -9.32
N PRO A 5 1.85 6.83 -10.29
CA PRO A 5 1.30 5.76 -11.13
C PRO A 5 2.38 4.95 -11.86
N GLN A 6 3.42 5.63 -12.36
CA GLN A 6 4.55 5.00 -13.04
C GLN A 6 5.41 4.20 -12.06
N LEU A 7 5.62 4.72 -10.85
CA LEU A 7 6.37 4.02 -9.81
C LEU A 7 5.66 2.74 -9.34
N MET A 8 4.34 2.80 -9.15
CA MET A 8 3.53 1.62 -8.78
C MET A 8 3.57 0.55 -9.87
N GLU A 9 3.50 0.96 -11.13
CA GLU A 9 3.62 0.03 -12.26
C GLU A 9 5.02 -0.60 -12.35
N TRP A 10 6.06 0.19 -12.09
CA TRP A 10 7.43 -0.31 -12.02
C TRP A 10 7.61 -1.34 -10.90
N VAL A 11 7.09 -1.08 -9.70
CA VAL A 11 7.09 -2.04 -8.58
C VAL A 11 6.34 -3.32 -8.96
N ARG A 12 5.16 -3.19 -9.57
CA ARG A 12 4.36 -4.35 -10.01
C ARG A 12 5.13 -5.24 -10.99
N PHE A 13 5.88 -4.65 -11.91
CA PHE A 13 6.66 -5.41 -12.89
C PHE A 13 7.86 -6.13 -12.27
N HIS A 14 8.56 -5.50 -11.31
CA HIS A 14 9.79 -6.05 -10.73
C HIS A 14 9.56 -7.02 -9.57
N PHE A 15 8.40 -6.94 -8.90
CA PHE A 15 8.08 -7.75 -7.72
C PHE A 15 6.77 -8.55 -7.85
N PRO A 16 6.60 -9.40 -8.88
CA PRO A 16 5.35 -10.12 -9.11
C PRO A 16 5.05 -11.20 -8.05
N SER A 17 6.06 -11.62 -7.28
CA SER A 17 5.96 -12.72 -6.32
C SER A 17 4.86 -12.52 -5.27
N ARG A 18 4.62 -11.27 -4.85
CA ARG A 18 3.63 -10.92 -3.80
C ARG A 18 2.21 -11.18 -4.26
N GLU A 19 1.87 -10.65 -5.44
CA GLU A 19 0.57 -10.87 -6.07
C GLU A 19 0.37 -12.35 -6.41
N LEU A 20 1.40 -13.04 -6.90
CA LEU A 20 1.33 -14.48 -7.18
C LEU A 20 1.06 -15.32 -5.93
N ALA A 21 1.63 -14.97 -4.78
CA ALA A 21 1.37 -15.66 -3.51
C ALA A 21 -0.10 -15.49 -3.09
N ALA A 22 -0.64 -14.27 -3.15
CA ALA A 22 -2.05 -14.02 -2.87
C ALA A 22 -3.00 -14.75 -3.83
N MET A 23 -2.68 -14.77 -5.14
CA MET A 23 -3.49 -15.46 -6.13
C MET A 23 -3.55 -16.98 -5.90
N LYS A 24 -2.50 -17.60 -5.33
CA LYS A 24 -2.52 -19.01 -4.92
C LYS A 24 -3.47 -19.28 -3.76
N ILE A 25 -3.68 -18.31 -2.87
CA ILE A 25 -4.64 -18.41 -1.77
C ILE A 25 -6.06 -18.28 -2.37
N LEU A 26 -6.28 -17.22 -3.16
CA LEU A 26 -7.57 -16.93 -3.79
C LEU A 26 -8.09 -18.06 -4.68
N SER A 27 -7.19 -18.79 -5.35
CA SER A 27 -7.56 -19.88 -6.27
C SER A 27 -8.22 -21.07 -5.57
N ARG A 28 -8.02 -21.24 -4.26
CA ARG A 28 -8.68 -22.28 -3.47
C ARG A 28 -10.17 -22.04 -3.33
N LYS A 29 -10.62 -20.78 -3.44
CA LYS A 29 -12.03 -20.36 -3.34
C LYS A 29 -12.73 -20.87 -2.08
N THR A 30 -11.99 -20.98 -0.97
CA THR A 30 -12.47 -21.43 0.33
C THR A 30 -12.73 -20.23 1.25
N ILE A 31 -13.82 -20.29 2.03
CA ILE A 31 -14.02 -19.37 3.16
C ILE A 31 -13.17 -19.88 4.32
N GLY A 32 -12.54 -18.97 5.07
CA GLY A 32 -11.59 -19.32 6.11
C GLY A 32 -10.16 -19.51 5.59
N ALA A 33 -9.79 -18.80 4.52
CA ALA A 33 -8.46 -18.88 3.92
C ALA A 33 -7.33 -18.55 4.92
N ASP A 34 -7.62 -17.75 5.94
CA ASP A 34 -6.74 -17.42 7.07
C ASP A 34 -6.41 -18.64 7.95
N LEU A 35 -7.31 -19.63 8.03
CA LEU A 35 -7.13 -20.85 8.82
C LEU A 35 -6.29 -21.90 8.06
N GLU A 36 -6.34 -21.88 6.73
CA GLU A 36 -5.66 -22.86 5.88
C GLU A 36 -4.27 -22.41 5.39
N SER A 37 -4.02 -21.09 5.42
CA SER A 37 -2.81 -20.50 4.85
C SER A 37 -2.02 -19.75 5.92
N ILE A 38 -0.91 -20.34 6.34
CA ILE A 38 -0.06 -19.79 7.42
C ILE A 38 0.46 -18.38 7.10
N ASN A 39 0.60 -18.07 5.81
CA ASN A 39 1.10 -16.81 5.26
C ASN A 39 -0.03 -15.91 4.74
N TYR A 40 -1.28 -16.12 5.18
CA TYR A 40 -2.44 -15.34 4.75
C TYR A 40 -2.22 -13.83 4.96
N TRP A 41 -1.97 -13.41 6.21
CA TRP A 41 -1.79 -12.00 6.54
C TRP A 41 -0.53 -11.40 5.92
N GLU A 42 0.54 -12.17 5.80
CA GLU A 42 1.72 -11.76 5.03
C GLU A 42 1.35 -11.43 3.58
N SER A 43 0.56 -12.28 2.93
CA SER A 43 0.12 -12.05 1.55
C SER A 43 -0.80 -10.83 1.43
N VAL A 44 -1.68 -10.62 2.42
CA VAL A 44 -2.53 -9.42 2.53
C VAL A 44 -1.67 -8.16 2.64
N PHE A 45 -0.72 -8.11 3.58
CA PHE A 45 0.13 -6.95 3.79
C PHE A 45 1.05 -6.67 2.60
N ALA A 46 1.64 -7.71 2.00
CA ALA A 46 2.48 -7.56 0.82
C ALA A 46 1.69 -6.98 -0.37
N CYS A 47 0.46 -7.46 -0.59
CA CYS A 47 -0.41 -6.89 -1.63
C CYS A 47 -0.81 -5.45 -1.31
N ALA A 48 -1.08 -5.13 -0.04
CA ALA A 48 -1.39 -3.76 0.37
C ALA A 48 -0.20 -2.81 0.15
N LEU A 49 1.03 -3.22 0.46
CA LEU A 49 2.25 -2.44 0.19
C LEU A 49 2.43 -2.17 -1.32
N HIS A 50 2.00 -3.09 -2.17
CA HIS A 50 2.02 -2.92 -3.63
C HIS A 50 0.77 -2.22 -4.19
N GLY A 51 -0.11 -1.68 -3.34
CA GLY A 51 -1.34 -1.00 -3.75
C GLY A 51 -2.37 -1.90 -4.44
N LYS A 52 -2.27 -3.22 -4.29
CA LYS A 52 -3.15 -4.23 -4.90
C LYS A 52 -4.45 -4.39 -4.10
N LEU A 53 -5.18 -3.29 -3.94
CA LEU A 53 -6.34 -3.25 -3.05
C LEU A 53 -7.48 -4.17 -3.47
N ASP A 54 -7.65 -4.44 -4.76
CA ASP A 54 -8.65 -5.41 -5.22
C ASP A 54 -8.30 -6.85 -4.78
N VAL A 55 -7.02 -7.21 -4.79
CA VAL A 55 -6.54 -8.51 -4.29
C VAL A 55 -6.70 -8.58 -2.78
N VAL A 56 -6.37 -7.50 -2.06
CA VAL A 56 -6.58 -7.39 -0.61
C VAL A 56 -8.06 -7.57 -0.27
N ARG A 57 -8.96 -6.87 -0.95
CA ARG A 57 -10.42 -6.99 -0.76
C ARG A 57 -10.89 -8.41 -1.03
N ALA A 58 -10.43 -9.05 -2.10
CA ALA A 58 -10.77 -10.43 -2.41
C ALA A 58 -10.31 -11.41 -1.32
N LEU A 59 -9.12 -11.19 -0.74
CA LEU A 59 -8.62 -11.99 0.38
C LEU A 59 -9.50 -11.79 1.61
N LEU A 60 -9.81 -10.54 1.98
CA LEU A 60 -10.67 -10.23 3.14
C LEU A 60 -12.06 -10.88 3.02
N LEU A 61 -12.62 -10.96 1.81
CA LEU A 61 -13.88 -11.64 1.54
C LEU A 61 -13.81 -13.17 1.71
N GLN A 62 -12.61 -13.76 1.70
CA GLN A 62 -12.37 -15.17 1.98
C GLN A 62 -11.97 -15.44 3.44
N HIS A 63 -11.86 -14.41 4.28
CA HIS A 63 -11.52 -14.59 5.70
C HIS A 63 -12.66 -15.29 6.45
N SER A 64 -12.33 -16.10 7.45
CA SER A 64 -13.26 -16.74 8.40
C SER A 64 -14.22 -15.77 9.11
N LYS A 65 -13.89 -14.48 9.16
CA LYS A 65 -14.67 -13.40 9.80
C LYS A 65 -15.21 -12.39 8.77
N ALA A 66 -15.28 -12.73 7.48
CA ALA A 66 -15.65 -11.80 6.41
C ALA A 66 -17.00 -11.08 6.66
N ASP A 67 -17.98 -11.77 7.26
CA ASP A 67 -19.29 -11.21 7.58
C ASP A 67 -19.30 -10.32 8.85
N ASN A 68 -18.18 -10.24 9.57
CA ASN A 68 -18.08 -9.36 10.72
C ASN A 68 -18.09 -7.89 10.28
N ARG A 69 -18.78 -7.04 11.05
CA ARG A 69 -18.93 -5.60 10.75
C ARG A 69 -17.58 -4.89 10.51
N GLY A 70 -16.51 -5.26 11.21
CA GLY A 70 -15.18 -4.70 11.00
C GLY A 70 -14.61 -5.03 9.62
N PHE A 71 -14.75 -6.28 9.17
CA PHE A 71 -14.31 -6.73 7.84
C PHE A 71 -15.15 -6.12 6.72
N VAL A 72 -16.47 -6.06 6.89
CA VAL A 72 -17.37 -5.38 5.95
C VAL A 72 -17.03 -3.89 5.82
N ALA A 73 -16.76 -3.21 6.94
CA ALA A 73 -16.33 -1.81 6.92
C ALA A 73 -14.98 -1.63 6.22
N ALA A 74 -14.01 -2.51 6.47
CA ALA A 74 -12.70 -2.46 5.84
C ALA A 74 -12.80 -2.65 4.31
N GLU A 75 -13.60 -3.62 3.85
CA GLU A 75 -13.86 -3.82 2.43
C GLU A 75 -14.44 -2.56 1.77
N SER A 76 -15.43 -1.94 2.41
CA SER A 76 -16.06 -0.70 1.92
C SER A 76 -15.09 0.47 1.86
N VAL A 77 -14.24 0.63 2.88
CA VAL A 77 -13.20 1.68 2.91
C VAL A 77 -12.22 1.49 1.76
N LEU A 78 -11.70 0.26 1.59
CA LEU A 78 -10.75 -0.06 0.52
C LEU A 78 -11.36 0.16 -0.87
N LYS A 79 -12.62 -0.21 -1.05
CA LYS A 79 -13.36 -0.04 -2.30
C LYS A 79 -13.55 1.44 -2.69
N THR A 80 -13.71 2.30 -1.69
CA THR A 80 -13.98 3.73 -1.86
C THR A 80 -12.72 4.59 -1.85
N MET A 81 -11.55 4.00 -1.63
CA MET A 81 -10.27 4.71 -1.61
C MET A 81 -10.05 5.47 -2.93
N PRO A 82 -9.87 6.80 -2.89
CA PRO A 82 -9.54 7.56 -4.10
C PRO A 82 -8.17 7.17 -4.63
N VAL A 83 -8.11 6.77 -5.91
CA VAL A 83 -6.86 6.51 -6.63
C VAL A 83 -6.66 7.57 -7.71
N TYR A 84 -5.50 8.22 -7.71
CA TYR A 84 -5.21 9.28 -8.67
C TYR A 84 -5.07 8.70 -10.08
N ASN A 85 -5.75 9.30 -11.04
CA ASN A 85 -5.66 8.96 -12.46
C ASN A 85 -5.48 10.25 -13.26
N VAL A 86 -4.37 10.36 -14.01
CA VAL A 86 -4.06 11.51 -14.87
C VAL A 86 -5.15 11.74 -15.92
N TYR A 87 -5.82 10.67 -16.36
CA TYR A 87 -6.93 10.72 -17.32
C TYR A 87 -8.31 10.73 -16.65
N GLY A 88 -8.36 10.85 -15.32
CA GLY A 88 -9.59 10.75 -14.52
C GLY A 88 -10.48 11.99 -14.51
N GLY A 89 -10.11 13.04 -15.25
CA GLY A 89 -10.91 14.28 -15.38
C GLY A 89 -10.88 15.22 -14.18
N TYR A 90 -10.30 14.81 -13.05
CA TYR A 90 -10.13 15.66 -11.86
C TYR A 90 -8.79 16.40 -11.90
N SER A 91 -8.80 17.64 -11.42
CA SER A 91 -7.57 18.33 -11.05
C SER A 91 -6.91 17.66 -9.84
N VAL A 92 -5.60 17.86 -9.69
CA VAL A 92 -4.84 17.38 -8.51
C VAL A 92 -5.45 17.90 -7.20
N ASN A 93 -5.96 19.14 -7.19
CA ASN A 93 -6.57 19.75 -6.01
C ASN A 93 -7.89 19.07 -5.62
N GLU A 94 -8.78 18.81 -6.59
CA GLU A 94 -10.04 18.10 -6.34
C GLU A 94 -9.79 16.68 -5.84
N PHE A 95 -8.85 15.98 -6.45
CA PHE A 95 -8.45 14.65 -5.98
C PHE A 95 -7.91 14.71 -4.55
N THR A 96 -6.98 15.63 -4.26
CA THR A 96 -6.36 15.78 -2.94
C THR A 96 -7.40 16.08 -1.86
N MET A 97 -8.39 16.91 -2.17
CA MET A 97 -9.49 17.19 -1.25
C MET A 97 -10.28 15.92 -0.91
N ARG A 98 -10.71 15.15 -1.92
CA ARG A 98 -11.43 13.88 -1.71
C ARG A 98 -10.62 12.85 -0.94
N TRP A 99 -9.34 12.70 -1.28
CA TRP A 99 -8.44 11.79 -0.60
C TRP A 99 -8.27 12.15 0.88
N LYS A 100 -8.09 13.44 1.20
CA LYS A 100 -8.01 13.90 2.60
C LYS A 100 -9.30 13.64 3.38
N TYR A 101 -10.47 13.88 2.79
CA TYR A 101 -11.74 13.56 3.46
C TYR A 101 -11.87 12.06 3.73
N TRP A 102 -11.61 11.22 2.73
CA TRP A 102 -11.63 9.77 2.90
C TRP A 102 -10.66 9.31 4.01
N GLN A 103 -9.46 9.90 4.06
CA GLN A 103 -8.47 9.55 5.08
C GLN A 103 -8.92 9.99 6.48
N LEU A 104 -9.55 11.17 6.63
CA LEU A 104 -10.11 11.62 7.90
C LEU A 104 -11.21 10.67 8.40
N ASP A 105 -12.10 10.23 7.52
CA ASP A 105 -13.19 9.30 7.85
C ASP A 105 -12.64 7.93 8.28
N LEU A 106 -11.62 7.42 7.58
CA LEU A 106 -10.93 6.19 7.96
C LEU A 106 -10.23 6.35 9.32
N ASN A 107 -9.51 7.46 9.54
CA ASN A 107 -8.84 7.71 10.81
C ASN A 107 -9.84 7.73 11.98
N SER A 108 -10.98 8.40 11.81
CA SER A 108 -12.07 8.39 12.80
C SER A 108 -12.59 6.97 13.07
N SER A 109 -12.74 6.15 12.02
CA SER A 109 -13.18 4.76 12.16
C SER A 109 -12.18 3.90 12.96
N ILE A 110 -10.88 4.14 12.79
CA ILE A 110 -9.80 3.49 13.56
C ILE A 110 -9.86 3.93 15.03
N GLU A 111 -10.00 5.22 15.30
CA GLU A 111 -10.12 5.77 16.66
C GLU A 111 -11.35 5.22 17.41
N CYS A 112 -12.46 5.01 16.69
CA CYS A 112 -13.66 4.35 17.21
C CYS A 112 -13.53 2.82 17.37
N LYS A 113 -12.34 2.24 17.13
CA LYS A 113 -12.05 0.80 17.25
C LYS A 113 -12.92 -0.08 16.35
N THR A 114 -13.34 0.44 15.18
CA THR A 114 -14.19 -0.29 14.22
C THR A 114 -13.54 -1.61 13.76
N PHE A 115 -12.21 -1.65 13.69
CA PHE A 115 -11.44 -2.78 13.16
C PHE A 115 -10.82 -3.67 14.25
N ALA A 116 -11.07 -3.40 15.54
CA ALA A 116 -10.44 -4.10 16.67
C ALA A 116 -10.91 -5.56 16.87
N VAL A 117 -11.71 -6.09 15.95
CA VAL A 117 -12.12 -7.51 15.92
C VAL A 117 -10.97 -8.44 15.52
N ASP A 118 -9.93 -7.88 14.91
CA ASP A 118 -8.73 -8.58 14.50
C ASP A 118 -7.53 -7.62 14.43
N ASP A 119 -6.45 -7.91 15.15
CA ASP A 119 -5.29 -7.02 15.22
C ASP A 119 -4.63 -6.80 13.85
N ASN A 120 -4.65 -7.81 12.97
CA ASN A 120 -4.09 -7.68 11.64
C ASN A 120 -5.00 -6.87 10.72
N LEU A 121 -6.32 -6.93 10.91
CA LEU A 121 -7.25 -6.06 10.21
C LEU A 121 -7.04 -4.60 10.63
N GLU A 122 -6.94 -4.31 11.93
CA GLU A 122 -6.66 -2.96 12.41
C GLU A 122 -5.31 -2.46 11.89
N LYS A 123 -4.29 -3.31 11.88
CA LYS A 123 -2.97 -3.01 11.30
C LYS A 123 -3.03 -2.71 9.81
N LEU A 124 -3.81 -3.49 9.04
CA LEU A 124 -4.05 -3.20 7.62
C LEU A 124 -4.68 -1.81 7.44
N MET A 125 -5.68 -1.47 8.23
CA MET A 125 -6.34 -0.16 8.13
C MET A 125 -5.42 0.99 8.56
N LYS A 126 -4.53 0.78 9.53
CA LYS A 126 -3.47 1.74 9.90
C LYS A 126 -2.47 1.96 8.77
N LEU A 127 -2.04 0.91 8.07
CA LEU A 127 -1.23 1.08 6.85
C LEU A 127 -1.98 1.94 5.82
N VAL A 128 -3.24 1.60 5.57
CA VAL A 128 -4.08 2.19 4.52
C VAL A 128 -4.38 3.68 4.78
N VAL A 129 -4.54 4.09 6.05
CA VAL A 129 -4.70 5.50 6.42
C VAL A 129 -3.40 6.31 6.33
N GLY A 130 -2.26 5.63 6.15
CA GLY A 130 -0.94 6.25 6.03
C GLY A 130 -0.14 6.33 7.34
N ASP A 131 -0.41 5.46 8.32
CA ASP A 131 0.38 5.39 9.55
C ASP A 131 1.83 4.97 9.27
N GLU A 132 2.77 5.88 9.54
CA GLU A 132 4.17 5.67 9.21
C GLU A 132 4.81 4.55 10.04
N ALA A 133 4.45 4.42 11.33
CA ALA A 133 5.00 3.37 12.18
C ALA A 133 4.63 1.97 11.65
N THR A 134 3.36 1.78 11.29
CA THR A 134 2.84 0.55 10.69
C THR A 134 3.50 0.28 9.32
N LEU A 135 3.68 1.31 8.49
CA LEU A 135 4.40 1.18 7.22
C LEU A 135 5.80 0.59 7.43
N TRP A 136 6.58 1.14 8.35
CA TRP A 136 7.93 0.64 8.65
C TRP A 136 7.92 -0.76 9.27
N GLU A 137 6.96 -1.07 10.13
CA GLU A 137 6.78 -2.43 10.69
C GLU A 137 6.52 -3.47 9.58
N LEU A 138 5.64 -3.13 8.63
CA LEU A 138 5.28 -3.98 7.50
C LEU A 138 6.33 -3.98 6.38
N GLY A 139 7.30 -3.07 6.42
CA GLY A 139 8.40 -3.00 5.46
C GLY A 139 9.21 -4.29 5.36
N LYS A 140 9.20 -5.15 6.38
CA LYS A 140 9.77 -6.51 6.33
C LYS A 140 9.21 -7.41 5.22
N TYR A 141 8.06 -7.07 4.65
CA TYR A 141 7.45 -7.79 3.51
C TYR A 141 7.89 -7.22 2.14
N THR A 142 8.78 -6.23 2.14
CA THR A 142 9.44 -5.70 0.93
C THR A 142 10.87 -6.21 0.84
N GLU A 143 11.38 -6.38 -0.39
CA GLU A 143 12.74 -6.82 -0.70
C GLU A 143 13.68 -5.64 -0.97
N ALA A 144 13.09 -4.49 -1.32
CA ALA A 144 13.82 -3.27 -1.62
C ALA A 144 13.16 -2.01 -1.04
N TRP A 145 14.00 -1.04 -0.68
CA TRP A 145 13.57 0.24 -0.11
C TRP A 145 12.61 1.01 -1.02
N TYR A 146 12.71 0.83 -2.34
CA TYR A 146 11.86 1.49 -3.31
C TYR A 146 10.47 0.87 -3.46
N GLU A 147 10.27 -0.39 -3.05
CA GLU A 147 8.92 -0.94 -2.85
C GLU A 147 8.23 -0.24 -1.67
N LEU A 148 8.97 -0.07 -0.55
CA LEU A 148 8.46 0.65 0.61
C LEU A 148 8.21 2.13 0.32
N LEU A 149 9.06 2.77 -0.48
CA LEU A 149 8.84 4.14 -0.96
C LEU A 149 7.52 4.24 -1.73
N ALA A 150 7.27 3.32 -2.67
CA ALA A 150 6.06 3.32 -3.46
C ALA A 150 4.82 3.19 -2.55
N ALA A 151 4.84 2.25 -1.60
CA ALA A 151 3.81 2.11 -0.57
C ALA A 151 3.62 3.40 0.25
N LYS A 152 4.72 4.02 0.69
CA LYS A 152 4.70 5.28 1.44
C LYS A 152 3.96 6.35 0.64
N LEU A 153 4.35 6.56 -0.61
CA LEU A 153 3.75 7.58 -1.46
C LEU A 153 2.27 7.27 -1.74
N PHE A 154 1.93 6.01 -1.96
CA PHE A 154 0.56 5.57 -2.19
C PHE A 154 -0.39 5.93 -1.04
N TYR A 155 0.05 5.74 0.21
CA TYR A 155 -0.78 6.00 1.39
C TYR A 155 -0.57 7.38 2.04
N SER A 156 0.41 8.18 1.62
CA SER A 156 0.68 9.49 2.26
C SER A 156 0.82 10.67 1.29
N THR A 157 1.17 10.44 0.02
CA THR A 157 1.43 11.51 -0.95
C THR A 157 1.09 11.07 -2.37
N PRO A 158 -0.18 10.73 -2.67
CA PRO A 158 -0.58 10.11 -3.94
C PRO A 158 -0.37 11.00 -5.19
N CYS A 159 -0.25 12.31 -5.01
CA CYS A 159 0.04 13.27 -6.09
C CYS A 159 1.50 13.75 -6.11
N CYS A 160 2.42 12.97 -5.51
CA CYS A 160 3.85 13.26 -5.48
C CYS A 160 4.39 13.57 -6.88
N LYS A 161 5.15 14.66 -6.98
CA LYS A 161 5.86 15.08 -8.21
C LYS A 161 7.36 14.77 -8.09
N GLN A 162 8.07 14.81 -9.21
CA GLN A 162 9.51 14.49 -9.27
C GLN A 162 10.39 15.16 -8.18
N PRO A 163 10.28 16.47 -7.90
CA PRO A 163 11.12 17.09 -6.88
C PRO A 163 10.84 16.55 -5.46
N GLU A 164 9.58 16.18 -5.19
CA GLU A 164 9.17 15.61 -3.90
C GLU A 164 9.60 14.14 -3.80
N LEU A 165 9.59 13.42 -4.93
CA LEU A 165 10.04 12.03 -5.01
C LEU A 165 11.48 11.89 -4.54
N ALA A 166 12.40 12.73 -5.02
CA ALA A 166 13.81 12.72 -4.63
C ALA A 166 13.98 12.84 -3.11
N ARG A 167 13.24 13.76 -2.48
CA ARG A 167 13.27 13.95 -1.02
C ARG A 167 12.75 12.71 -0.28
N HIS A 168 11.62 12.15 -0.72
CA HIS A 168 11.06 10.94 -0.12
C HIS A 168 11.99 9.73 -0.31
N ALA A 169 12.58 9.60 -1.49
CA ALA A 169 13.50 8.53 -1.83
C ALA A 169 14.72 8.55 -0.90
N ASN A 170 15.36 9.70 -0.73
CA ASN A 170 16.47 9.89 0.20
C ASN A 170 16.11 9.48 1.64
N THR A 171 14.99 9.98 2.16
CA THR A 171 14.55 9.65 3.53
C THR A 171 14.32 8.14 3.71
N VAL A 172 13.69 7.49 2.73
CA VAL A 172 13.41 6.05 2.81
C VAL A 172 14.69 5.23 2.64
N ALA A 173 15.55 5.58 1.67
CA ALA A 173 16.82 4.92 1.42
C ALA A 173 17.77 5.00 2.63
N GLU A 174 17.87 6.18 3.25
CA GLU A 174 18.68 6.40 4.45
C GLU A 174 18.19 5.55 5.62
N LYS A 175 16.88 5.62 5.92
CA LYS A 175 16.29 4.87 7.04
C LYS A 175 16.28 3.36 6.80
N TRP A 176 16.16 2.91 5.56
CA TRP A 176 16.29 1.50 5.16
C TRP A 176 17.76 1.02 5.17
N GLN A 177 18.72 1.95 5.18
CA GLN A 177 20.14 1.66 5.02
C GLN A 177 20.45 0.99 3.67
N ALA A 178 19.97 1.61 2.58
CA ALA A 178 20.28 1.19 1.22
C ALA A 178 21.79 1.28 0.98
N ARG A 179 22.43 0.14 0.67
CA ARG A 179 23.90 -0.01 0.60
C ARG A 179 24.37 -0.77 -0.64
N ARG A 180 23.45 -1.26 -1.49
CA ARG A 180 23.82 -2.00 -2.70
C ARG A 180 24.20 -1.02 -3.80
N ASN A 181 25.10 -1.41 -4.69
CA ASN A 181 25.48 -0.58 -5.84
C ASN A 181 24.29 -0.23 -6.74
N LEU A 182 23.30 -1.11 -6.83
CA LEU A 182 22.05 -0.82 -7.57
C LEU A 182 21.20 0.23 -6.85
N ASP A 183 21.28 0.32 -5.52
CA ASP A 183 20.51 1.30 -4.75
C ASP A 183 20.97 2.72 -5.06
N SER A 184 22.29 2.95 -5.23
CA SER A 184 22.80 4.28 -5.59
C SER A 184 22.35 4.70 -6.98
N ILE A 185 22.35 3.78 -7.96
CA ILE A 185 21.87 4.06 -9.32
C ILE A 185 20.37 4.41 -9.30
N ILE A 186 19.56 3.65 -8.56
CA ILE A 186 18.12 3.91 -8.44
C ILE A 186 17.86 5.23 -7.74
N LEU A 187 18.65 5.56 -6.71
CA LEU A 187 18.54 6.83 -5.99
C LEU A 187 18.87 8.01 -6.93
N SER A 188 19.99 7.96 -7.66
CA SER A 188 20.36 8.98 -8.65
C SER A 188 19.30 9.15 -9.75
N LEU A 189 18.68 8.05 -10.20
CA LEU A 189 17.55 8.10 -11.14
C LEU A 189 16.34 8.84 -10.54
N MET A 190 15.99 8.57 -9.28
CA MET A 190 14.90 9.27 -8.59
C MET A 190 15.21 10.75 -8.33
N GLU A 191 16.48 11.11 -8.21
CA GLU A 191 16.96 12.50 -8.13
C GLU A 191 16.99 13.21 -9.49
N SER A 192 16.78 12.46 -10.59
CA SER A 192 17.02 12.94 -11.96
C SER A 192 18.47 13.38 -12.22
N ASP A 193 19.42 12.83 -11.46
CA ASP A 193 20.85 13.05 -11.63
C ASP A 193 21.48 11.88 -12.40
N LEU A 194 21.18 11.80 -13.69
CA LEU A 194 21.64 10.70 -14.57
C LEU A 194 23.06 10.89 -15.11
N HIS A 195 23.80 11.89 -14.62
CA HIS A 195 25.14 12.23 -15.09
C HIS A 195 26.27 11.81 -14.13
N GLN A 196 25.96 11.08 -13.05
CA GLN A 196 26.96 10.52 -12.13
C GLN A 196 27.48 9.15 -12.54
#